data_AF-A0A7C8LIG5-F1
#
_entry.id   AF-A0A7C8LIG5-F1
#
_cell.length_a   1.000
_cell.length_b   1.000
_cell.length_c   1.000
_cell.angle_alpha   90.00
_cell.angle_beta   90.00
_cell.angle_gamma   90.00
#
_symmetry.space_group_name_H-M   'P 1'
#
loop_
_entity.id
_entity.type
_entity.pdbx_description
1 polymer ?
#
loop_
_entity_poly.entity_id
_entity_poly.type
_entity_poly.pdbx_seq_one_letter_code
_entity_poly.pdbx_strand_id
1 'polypeptide(L)'
;RRARADGAAGKPPEDSAAPSAVEDDIAAAIERERATLLREREAISTALEQGYRRLAAPVDEIDMHAAAARLSLRQMEGRLRLSLKTAAARAEEAAGDLDAFKRREQVRWRARTPDSLTMSTGMLVGLVAVEAIASAPIFANAMNGGLAQGYMAAVTLSALNASIGMIGGFFGIRYLQRRGRTLKVLGGLCTAAAVGFGLFFNVFASLWRARSVEALERAEALRAMAKGKSFDAEILAGQSDVLSLLFDTRHGETFILLTLGLIVLIGALVKGATGFDDPVPDHGALTRAAEREQDEFADAHEDAIDALDEPVTAARGRIEALLTERRAALSEMRTRYDDAEVKLHALDNRLDDLAGAQAMLIETYRIANMAARKSPPPAAFMAPPARPAPPPDALMRAGALRTEAEAQLAALAAAAKREIEALIVEREAVEERLRGSVA
;
A
#
# COMPACT_ATOMS: atom_id res chain seq x y z
N ARG A 1 -72.58 -14.77 -56.00
CA ARG A 1 -73.55 -15.84 -56.36
C ARG A 1 -74.70 -15.89 -55.37
N ARG A 2 -74.46 -16.03 -54.05
CA ARG A 2 -75.50 -15.95 -53.00
C ARG A 2 -76.33 -14.66 -53.05
N ALA A 3 -75.69 -13.49 -53.14
CA ALA A 3 -76.38 -12.18 -53.26
C ALA A 3 -77.46 -12.12 -54.35
N ARG A 4 -77.19 -12.66 -55.55
CA ARG A 4 -78.15 -12.66 -56.66
C ARG A 4 -79.30 -13.65 -56.43
N ALA A 5 -79.03 -14.78 -55.79
CA ALA A 5 -80.05 -15.75 -55.42
C ALA A 5 -80.98 -15.21 -54.33
N ASP A 6 -80.40 -14.57 -53.31
CA ASP A 6 -81.16 -13.91 -52.23
C ASP A 6 -81.99 -12.74 -52.79
N GLY A 7 -81.42 -11.94 -53.69
CA GLY A 7 -82.14 -10.87 -54.38
C GLY A 7 -83.32 -11.37 -55.21
N ALA A 8 -83.12 -12.42 -56.02
CA ALA A 8 -84.21 -13.03 -56.79
C ALA A 8 -85.32 -13.64 -55.91
N ALA A 9 -84.97 -14.09 -54.70
CA ALA A 9 -85.89 -14.63 -53.70
C ALA A 9 -86.48 -13.57 -52.76
N GLY A 10 -86.16 -12.28 -52.95
CA GLY A 10 -86.66 -11.18 -52.09
C GLY A 10 -86.12 -11.19 -50.65
N LYS A 11 -84.97 -11.82 -50.40
CA LYS A 11 -84.35 -11.92 -49.06
C LYS A 11 -83.19 -10.94 -48.88
N PRO A 12 -83.11 -10.18 -47.78
CA PRO A 12 -84.09 -10.06 -46.67
C PRO A 12 -85.38 -9.29 -47.04
N PRO A 13 -86.53 -9.51 -46.36
CA PRO A 13 -87.79 -8.81 -46.63
C PRO A 13 -87.64 -7.28 -46.60
N GLU A 14 -88.54 -6.57 -47.29
CA GLU A 14 -88.53 -5.10 -47.38
C GLU A 14 -88.59 -4.41 -46.00
N ASP A 15 -89.39 -4.94 -45.08
CA ASP A 15 -89.54 -4.42 -43.71
C ASP A 15 -88.43 -4.87 -42.75
N SER A 16 -87.40 -5.59 -43.24
CA SER A 16 -86.34 -6.11 -42.37
C SER A 16 -85.42 -5.00 -41.90
N ALA A 17 -85.43 -4.74 -40.58
CA ALA A 17 -84.45 -3.90 -39.90
C ALA A 17 -83.16 -4.67 -39.52
N ALA A 18 -83.18 -5.99 -39.58
CA ALA A 18 -82.04 -6.84 -39.21
C ALA A 18 -81.09 -7.08 -40.42
N PRO A 19 -79.79 -7.27 -40.17
CA PRO A 19 -78.85 -7.73 -41.19
C PRO A 19 -79.29 -9.06 -41.81
N SER A 20 -78.92 -9.28 -43.07
CA SER A 20 -79.10 -10.58 -43.71
C SER A 20 -78.14 -11.63 -43.14
N ALA A 21 -78.54 -12.90 -43.20
CA ALA A 21 -77.67 -14.01 -42.78
C ALA A 21 -76.30 -14.03 -43.48
N VAL A 22 -76.19 -13.49 -44.70
CA VAL A 22 -74.91 -13.37 -45.41
C VAL A 22 -74.06 -12.21 -44.89
N GLU A 23 -74.68 -11.09 -44.51
CA GLU A 23 -73.98 -10.00 -43.81
C GLU A 23 -73.47 -10.46 -42.45
N ASP A 24 -74.25 -11.27 -41.72
CA ASP A 24 -73.84 -11.90 -40.46
C ASP A 24 -72.70 -12.90 -40.67
N ASP A 25 -72.74 -13.73 -41.72
CA ASP A 25 -71.66 -14.65 -42.08
C ASP A 25 -70.35 -13.90 -42.38
N ILE A 26 -70.44 -12.78 -43.13
CA ILE A 26 -69.29 -11.91 -43.46
C ILE A 26 -68.74 -11.29 -42.18
N ALA A 27 -69.60 -10.71 -41.34
CA ALA A 27 -69.20 -10.10 -40.08
C ALA A 27 -68.55 -11.14 -39.14
N ALA A 28 -69.12 -12.33 -39.02
CA ALA A 28 -68.58 -13.41 -38.18
C ALA A 28 -67.22 -13.94 -38.69
N ALA A 29 -67.00 -13.98 -40.01
CA ALA A 29 -65.71 -14.37 -40.58
C ALA A 29 -64.63 -13.33 -40.31
N ILE A 30 -64.94 -12.04 -40.51
CA ILE A 30 -64.01 -10.94 -40.23
C ILE A 30 -63.71 -10.86 -38.73
N GLU A 31 -64.71 -11.03 -37.85
CA GLU A 31 -64.51 -10.95 -36.41
C GLU A 31 -63.58 -12.08 -35.88
N ARG A 32 -63.58 -13.27 -36.50
CA ARG A 32 -62.64 -14.34 -36.14
C ARG A 32 -61.18 -13.96 -36.40
N GLU A 33 -60.90 -13.35 -37.54
CA GLU A 33 -59.55 -12.87 -37.88
C GLU A 33 -59.16 -11.67 -37.02
N ARG A 34 -60.10 -10.72 -36.85
CA ARG A 34 -59.93 -9.55 -35.97
C ARG A 34 -59.59 -9.96 -34.54
N ALA A 35 -60.29 -10.95 -33.97
CA ALA A 35 -60.04 -11.45 -32.63
C ALA A 35 -58.62 -12.05 -32.48
N THR A 36 -58.06 -12.63 -33.54
CA THR A 36 -56.68 -13.14 -33.53
C THR A 36 -55.66 -12.01 -33.48
N LEU A 37 -55.84 -10.97 -34.31
CA LEU A 37 -54.96 -9.80 -34.30
C LEU A 37 -55.04 -9.03 -32.97
N LEU A 38 -56.23 -8.92 -32.38
CA LEU A 38 -56.40 -8.27 -31.06
C LEU A 38 -55.73 -9.05 -29.93
N ARG A 39 -55.74 -10.39 -29.96
CA ARG A 39 -55.00 -11.20 -28.99
C ARG A 39 -53.49 -11.02 -29.09
N GLU A 40 -52.97 -10.95 -30.32
CA GLU A 40 -51.55 -10.68 -30.55
C GLU A 40 -51.15 -9.29 -30.06
N ARG A 41 -51.99 -8.29 -30.35
CA ARG A 41 -51.85 -6.91 -29.88
C ARG A 41 -51.78 -6.83 -28.35
N GLU A 42 -52.71 -7.50 -27.67
CA GLU A 42 -52.78 -7.54 -26.20
C GLU A 42 -51.58 -8.28 -25.58
N ALA A 43 -51.09 -9.33 -26.24
CA ALA A 43 -49.91 -10.05 -25.76
C ALA A 43 -48.65 -9.17 -25.80
N ILE A 44 -48.50 -8.35 -26.85
CA ILE A 44 -47.38 -7.41 -26.98
C ILE A 44 -47.45 -6.33 -25.90
N SER A 45 -48.61 -5.68 -25.71
CA SER A 45 -48.78 -4.63 -24.69
C SER A 45 -48.56 -5.17 -23.29
N THR A 46 -49.13 -6.33 -22.96
CA THR A 46 -48.97 -6.99 -21.66
C THR A 46 -47.50 -7.35 -21.38
N ALA A 47 -46.77 -7.85 -22.39
CA ALA A 47 -45.35 -8.19 -22.24
C ALA A 47 -44.49 -6.96 -21.94
N LEU A 48 -44.75 -5.82 -22.60
CA LEU A 48 -44.08 -4.55 -22.30
C LEU A 48 -44.40 -4.05 -20.89
N GLU A 49 -45.68 -4.06 -20.50
CA GLU A 49 -46.09 -3.63 -19.16
C GLU A 49 -45.38 -4.45 -18.07
N GLN A 50 -45.33 -5.79 -18.22
CA GLN A 50 -44.62 -6.65 -17.29
C GLN A 50 -43.12 -6.40 -17.28
N GLY A 51 -42.51 -6.11 -18.44
CA GLY A 51 -41.10 -5.76 -18.56
C GLY A 51 -40.75 -4.52 -17.75
N TYR A 52 -41.48 -3.42 -17.95
CA TYR A 52 -41.24 -2.18 -17.21
C TYR A 52 -41.54 -2.30 -15.70
N ARG A 53 -42.58 -3.05 -15.31
CA ARG A 53 -42.86 -3.29 -13.88
C ARG A 53 -41.73 -4.04 -13.17
N ARG A 54 -41.02 -4.94 -13.86
CA ARG A 54 -39.85 -5.62 -13.29
C ARG A 54 -38.65 -4.69 -13.10
N LEU A 55 -38.53 -3.63 -13.90
CA LEU A 55 -37.49 -2.63 -13.74
C LEU A 55 -37.72 -1.71 -12.53
N ALA A 56 -38.98 -1.49 -12.13
CA ALA A 56 -39.38 -0.59 -11.06
C ALA A 56 -39.08 -1.09 -9.62
N ALA A 57 -38.04 -1.91 -9.43
CA ALA A 57 -37.60 -2.41 -8.13
C ALA A 57 -37.03 -1.29 -7.23
N PRO A 58 -37.08 -1.41 -5.89
CA PRO A 58 -36.93 -0.29 -4.97
C PRO A 58 -35.53 0.35 -4.96
N VAL A 59 -35.54 1.68 -4.77
CA VAL A 59 -34.40 2.62 -4.80
C VAL A 59 -33.44 2.45 -3.61
N ASP A 60 -33.80 1.62 -2.63
CA ASP A 60 -33.12 1.46 -1.33
C ASP A 60 -31.71 0.82 -1.42
N GLU A 61 -31.32 0.29 -2.58
CA GLU A 61 -30.04 -0.39 -2.77
C GLU A 61 -28.83 0.57 -2.66
N ILE A 62 -28.99 1.84 -3.08
CA ILE A 62 -27.92 2.85 -2.92
C ILE A 62 -27.71 3.16 -1.45
N ASP A 63 -28.80 3.42 -0.72
CA ASP A 63 -28.76 3.76 0.70
C ASP A 63 -28.17 2.59 1.51
N MET A 64 -28.47 1.34 1.12
CA MET A 64 -27.87 0.15 1.71
C MET A 64 -26.34 0.13 1.51
N HIS A 65 -25.84 0.35 0.29
CA HIS A 65 -24.41 0.36 0.02
C HIS A 65 -23.70 1.52 0.73
N ALA A 66 -24.32 2.69 0.78
CA ALA A 66 -23.81 3.83 1.51
C ALA A 66 -23.78 3.56 3.02
N ALA A 67 -24.87 3.06 3.60
CA ALA A 67 -24.95 2.73 5.03
C ALA A 67 -23.91 1.68 5.44
N ALA A 68 -23.66 0.67 4.60
CA ALA A 68 -22.60 -0.32 4.84
C ALA A 68 -21.21 0.33 4.87
N ALA A 69 -20.94 1.28 3.97
CA ALA A 69 -19.69 2.02 3.94
C ALA A 69 -19.49 2.88 5.19
N ARG A 70 -20.54 3.60 5.61
CA ARG A 70 -20.54 4.40 6.85
C ARG A 70 -20.25 3.55 8.09
N LEU A 71 -20.87 2.37 8.18
CA LEU A 71 -20.63 1.43 9.27
C LEU A 71 -19.16 0.96 9.27
N SER A 72 -18.63 0.62 8.09
CA SER A 72 -17.22 0.22 7.93
C SER A 72 -16.26 1.34 8.35
N LEU A 73 -16.52 2.59 7.92
CA LEU A 73 -15.73 3.76 8.32
C LEU A 73 -15.72 3.92 9.85
N ARG A 74 -16.86 3.81 10.52
CA ARG A 74 -16.94 3.93 11.98
C ARG A 74 -16.21 2.81 12.72
N GLN A 75 -16.30 1.58 12.22
CA GLN A 75 -15.57 0.45 12.78
C GLN A 75 -14.05 0.62 12.61
N MET A 76 -13.63 1.08 11.43
CA MET A 76 -12.23 1.38 11.14
C MET A 76 -11.71 2.53 12.00
N GLU A 77 -12.46 3.62 12.13
CA GLU A 77 -12.12 4.76 12.99
C GLU A 77 -11.79 4.28 14.42
N GLY A 78 -12.65 3.46 15.02
CA GLY A 78 -12.43 2.92 16.36
C GLY A 78 -11.13 2.12 16.48
N ARG A 79 -10.85 1.25 15.51
CA ARG A 79 -9.64 0.42 15.46
C ARG A 79 -8.37 1.25 15.24
N LEU A 80 -8.41 2.13 14.24
CA LEU A 80 -7.28 2.98 13.85
C LEU A 80 -6.93 3.93 14.99
N ARG A 81 -7.93 4.54 15.63
CA ARG A 81 -7.70 5.41 16.79
C ARG A 81 -6.98 4.70 17.94
N LEU A 82 -7.33 3.45 18.22
CA LEU A 82 -6.64 2.66 19.25
C LEU A 82 -5.19 2.35 18.83
N SER A 83 -4.99 1.98 17.58
CA SER A 83 -3.66 1.68 17.03
C SER A 83 -2.74 2.91 17.09
N LEU A 84 -3.22 4.06 16.60
CA LEU A 84 -2.50 5.32 16.61
C LEU A 84 -2.17 5.78 18.02
N LYS A 85 -3.10 5.65 18.96
CA LYS A 85 -2.83 5.97 20.38
C LYS A 85 -1.74 5.07 20.97
N THR A 86 -1.72 3.80 20.61
CA THR A 86 -0.71 2.86 21.10
C THR A 86 0.67 3.19 20.52
N ALA A 87 0.75 3.49 19.22
CA ALA A 87 1.98 3.89 18.56
C ALA A 87 2.49 5.25 19.09
N ALA A 88 1.59 6.23 19.26
CA ALA A 88 1.92 7.53 19.85
C ALA A 88 2.46 7.39 21.28
N ALA A 89 1.83 6.55 22.11
CA ALA A 89 2.30 6.30 23.47
C ALA A 89 3.71 5.68 23.52
N ARG A 90 4.03 4.77 22.59
CA ARG A 90 5.39 4.19 22.48
C ARG A 90 6.42 5.22 22.04
N ALA A 91 6.08 6.04 21.04
CA ALA A 91 6.93 7.12 20.59
C ALA A 91 7.19 8.16 21.71
N GLU A 92 6.16 8.50 22.48
CA GLU A 92 6.27 9.40 23.62
C GLU A 92 7.10 8.78 24.76
N GLU A 93 6.90 7.50 25.08
CA GLU A 93 7.69 6.77 26.08
C GLU A 93 9.18 6.75 25.69
N ALA A 94 9.49 6.40 24.44
CA ALA A 94 10.87 6.37 23.94
C ALA A 94 11.52 7.77 23.92
N ALA A 95 10.76 8.80 23.54
CA ALA A 95 11.23 10.19 23.61
C ALA A 95 11.45 10.63 25.08
N GLY A 96 10.53 10.27 25.97
CA GLY A 96 10.61 10.53 27.41
C GLY A 96 11.83 9.87 28.05
N ASP A 97 12.13 8.63 27.69
CA ASP A 97 13.32 7.89 28.12
C ASP A 97 14.61 8.54 27.64
N LEU A 98 14.67 8.95 26.36
CA LEU A 98 15.80 9.68 25.81
C LEU A 98 16.01 11.01 26.52
N ASP A 99 14.95 11.76 26.80
CA ASP A 99 15.04 13.04 27.49
C ASP A 99 15.38 12.90 28.97
N ALA A 100 14.83 11.89 29.66
CA ALA A 100 15.23 11.54 31.02
C ALA A 100 16.71 11.17 31.08
N PHE A 101 17.20 10.42 30.08
CA PHE A 101 18.61 10.10 29.93
C PHE A 101 19.46 11.37 29.71
N LYS A 102 19.09 12.23 28.76
CA LYS A 102 19.81 13.49 28.48
C LYS A 102 19.85 14.40 29.71
N ARG A 103 18.77 14.50 30.48
CA ARG A 103 18.72 15.26 31.74
C ARG A 103 19.65 14.66 32.81
N ARG A 104 19.63 13.34 32.98
CA ARG A 104 20.47 12.62 33.95
C ARG A 104 21.96 12.75 33.65
N GLU A 105 22.34 12.62 32.38
CA GLU A 105 23.74 12.66 31.94
C GLU A 105 24.20 14.06 31.50
N GLN A 106 23.30 15.05 31.48
CA GLN A 106 23.53 16.43 31.00
C GLN A 106 24.04 16.53 29.55
N VAL A 107 23.62 15.59 28.71
CA VAL A 107 23.97 15.55 27.29
C VAL A 107 23.12 16.55 26.52
N ARG A 108 23.77 17.50 25.83
CA ARG A 108 23.10 18.56 25.05
C ARG A 108 23.23 18.38 23.54
N TRP A 109 23.99 17.39 23.09
CA TRP A 109 24.22 17.16 21.66
C TRP A 109 23.37 15.99 21.13
N ARG A 110 23.13 16.01 19.83
CA ARG A 110 22.55 14.87 19.10
C ARG A 110 23.56 13.72 19.10
N ALA A 111 23.08 12.49 19.29
CA ALA A 111 23.95 11.32 19.32
C ALA A 111 24.81 11.25 18.06
N ARG A 112 26.11 11.05 18.25
CA ARG A 112 27.06 10.87 17.16
C ARG A 112 27.14 9.39 16.81
N THR A 113 26.63 9.03 15.64
CA THR A 113 26.78 7.68 15.09
C THR A 113 27.89 7.72 14.04
N PRO A 114 28.85 6.80 14.04
CA PRO A 114 29.87 6.75 12.99
C PRO A 114 29.25 6.38 11.65
N ASP A 115 29.58 7.13 10.59
CA ASP A 115 29.07 6.89 9.23
C ASP A 115 29.47 5.51 8.68
N SER A 116 30.62 4.97 9.10
CA SER A 116 31.03 3.61 8.74
C SER A 116 31.92 2.94 9.80
N LEU A 117 31.47 1.78 10.28
CA LEU A 117 32.26 0.92 11.18
C LEU A 117 33.48 0.33 10.47
N THR A 118 33.41 0.12 9.16
CA THR A 118 34.49 -0.42 8.33
C THR A 118 35.70 0.51 8.26
N MET A 119 35.49 1.81 8.04
CA MET A 119 36.57 2.81 8.05
C MET A 119 37.19 2.94 9.43
N SER A 120 36.36 2.84 10.47
CA SER A 120 36.80 2.92 11.86
C SER A 120 37.74 1.77 12.23
N THR A 121 37.34 0.53 11.93
CA THR A 121 38.16 -0.67 12.16
C THR A 121 39.39 -0.69 11.23
N GLY A 122 39.24 -0.28 9.97
CA GLY A 122 40.33 -0.23 9.00
C GLY A 122 41.47 0.70 9.42
N MET A 123 41.17 1.87 9.98
CA MET A 123 42.19 2.79 10.51
C MET A 123 42.99 2.18 11.66
N LEU A 124 42.33 1.44 12.57
CA LEU A 124 43.03 0.76 13.67
C LEU A 124 43.95 -0.35 13.14
N VAL A 125 43.44 -1.19 12.25
CA VAL A 125 44.24 -2.27 11.63
C VAL A 125 45.43 -1.68 10.87
N GLY A 126 45.22 -0.57 10.16
CA GLY A 126 46.29 0.17 9.50
C GLY A 126 47.35 0.69 10.47
N LEU A 127 46.93 1.26 11.61
CA LEU A 127 47.84 1.74 12.65
C LEU A 127 48.70 0.61 13.24
N VAL A 128 48.08 -0.53 13.55
CA VAL A 128 48.77 -1.74 14.03
C VAL A 128 49.73 -2.30 12.98
N ALA A 129 49.33 -2.31 11.71
CA ALA A 129 50.18 -2.79 10.62
C ALA A 129 51.42 -1.92 10.44
N VAL A 130 51.26 -0.58 10.49
CA VAL A 130 52.38 0.36 10.41
C VAL A 130 53.36 0.15 11.57
N GLU A 131 52.85 0.00 12.80
CA GLU A 131 53.69 -0.29 13.96
C GLU A 131 54.46 -1.61 13.81
N ALA A 132 53.76 -2.68 13.42
CA ALA A 132 54.37 -3.99 13.27
C ALA A 132 55.45 -3.99 12.17
N ILE A 133 55.20 -3.34 11.03
CA ILE A 133 56.16 -3.23 9.92
C ILE A 133 57.39 -2.42 10.34
N ALA A 134 57.20 -1.28 11.02
CA ALA A 134 58.31 -0.45 11.47
C ALA A 134 59.13 -1.12 12.60
N SER A 135 58.48 -1.92 13.45
CA SER A 135 59.12 -2.60 14.58
C SER A 135 59.81 -3.92 14.21
N ALA A 136 59.38 -4.59 13.15
CA ALA A 136 59.87 -5.93 12.80
C ALA A 136 61.39 -6.00 12.54
N PRO A 137 62.01 -5.08 11.77
CA PRO A 137 63.47 -5.07 11.60
C PRO A 137 64.20 -4.81 12.92
N ILE A 138 63.61 -3.98 13.78
CA ILE A 138 64.18 -3.61 15.07
C ILE A 138 64.19 -4.82 16.02
N PHE A 139 63.14 -5.64 16.03
CA PHE A 139 63.14 -6.89 16.80
C PHE A 139 64.02 -7.99 16.18
N ALA A 140 64.15 -8.00 14.85
CA ALA A 140 64.98 -8.99 14.15
C ALA A 140 66.45 -8.94 14.58
N ASN A 141 66.99 -7.74 14.83
CA ASN A 141 68.36 -7.55 15.31
C ASN A 141 68.61 -8.11 16.71
N ALA A 142 67.55 -8.30 17.51
CA ALA A 142 67.63 -8.83 18.87
C ALA A 142 67.42 -10.34 18.94
N MET A 143 67.18 -11.02 17.80
CA MET A 143 66.75 -12.42 17.75
C MET A 143 67.61 -13.26 16.80
N ASN A 144 67.94 -14.49 17.22
CA ASN A 144 68.73 -15.43 16.41
C ASN A 144 68.04 -15.88 15.11
N GLY A 145 66.70 -15.90 15.08
CA GLY A 145 65.94 -16.27 13.87
C GLY A 145 65.68 -15.12 12.89
N GLY A 146 66.33 -13.97 13.09
CA GLY A 146 66.30 -12.84 12.16
C GLY A 146 64.89 -12.30 11.89
N LEU A 147 64.63 -11.92 10.64
CA LEU A 147 63.44 -11.14 10.25
C LEU A 147 62.12 -11.88 10.51
N ALA A 148 62.08 -13.20 10.33
CA ALA A 148 60.86 -13.98 10.53
C ALA A 148 60.41 -13.96 12.00
N GLN A 149 61.33 -14.14 12.95
CA GLN A 149 61.02 -14.06 14.38
C GLN A 149 60.72 -12.61 14.81
N GLY A 150 61.44 -11.63 14.26
CA GLY A 150 61.17 -10.21 14.50
C GLY A 150 59.76 -9.79 14.08
N TYR A 151 59.27 -10.26 12.93
CA TYR A 151 57.91 -9.97 12.45
C TYR A 151 56.84 -10.56 13.36
N MET A 152 56.99 -11.83 13.77
CA MET A 152 56.05 -12.48 14.69
C MET A 152 55.95 -11.75 16.04
N ALA A 153 57.09 -11.33 16.59
CA ALA A 153 57.14 -10.56 17.82
C ALA A 153 56.48 -9.18 17.66
N ALA A 154 56.81 -8.46 16.58
CA ALA A 154 56.25 -7.15 16.29
C ALA A 154 54.72 -7.18 16.14
N VAL A 155 54.18 -8.12 15.35
CA VAL A 155 52.74 -8.27 15.16
C VAL A 155 52.04 -8.61 16.47
N THR A 156 52.59 -9.55 17.25
CA THR A 156 51.97 -9.98 18.52
C THR A 156 51.92 -8.84 19.53
N LEU A 157 53.03 -8.11 19.70
CA LEU A 157 53.10 -6.98 20.62
C LEU A 157 52.20 -5.83 20.17
N SER A 158 52.21 -5.48 18.88
CA SER A 158 51.35 -4.42 18.32
C SER A 158 49.86 -4.75 18.48
N ALA A 159 49.47 -6.01 18.22
CA ALA A 159 48.10 -6.46 18.38
C ALA A 159 47.65 -6.44 19.85
N LEU A 160 48.50 -6.88 20.77
CA LEU A 160 48.21 -6.83 22.21
C LEU A 160 48.08 -5.38 22.70
N ASN A 161 49.01 -4.53 22.30
CA ASN A 161 49.04 -3.10 22.63
C ASN A 161 47.77 -2.38 22.16
N ALA A 162 47.38 -2.59 20.89
CA ALA A 162 46.15 -2.03 20.34
C ALA A 162 44.89 -2.62 20.99
N SER A 163 44.89 -3.90 21.35
CA SER A 163 43.76 -4.53 22.05
C SER A 163 43.55 -3.92 23.44
N ILE A 164 44.64 -3.73 24.20
CA ILE A 164 44.59 -3.08 25.53
C ILE A 164 44.11 -1.63 25.38
N GLY A 165 44.65 -0.89 24.42
CA GLY A 165 44.22 0.48 24.14
C GLY A 165 42.73 0.53 23.75
N MET A 166 42.26 -0.38 22.90
CA MET A 166 40.86 -0.44 22.48
C MET A 166 39.92 -0.75 23.66
N ILE A 167 40.26 -1.71 24.51
CA ILE A 167 39.49 -2.03 25.74
C ILE A 167 39.46 -0.82 26.68
N GLY A 168 40.61 -0.18 26.91
CA GLY A 168 40.72 1.02 27.76
C GLY A 168 39.97 2.22 27.22
N GLY A 169 39.88 2.37 25.90
CA GLY A 169 39.09 3.42 25.25
C GLY A 169 37.59 3.14 25.33
N PHE A 170 37.20 1.93 24.96
CA PHE A 170 35.80 1.52 24.85
C PHE A 170 35.11 1.40 26.21
N PHE A 171 35.72 0.70 27.17
CA PHE A 171 35.16 0.54 28.51
C PHE A 171 35.64 1.61 29.49
N GLY A 172 36.88 2.08 29.36
CA GLY A 172 37.42 3.04 30.31
C GLY A 172 36.99 4.48 30.01
N ILE A 173 37.51 5.05 28.91
CA ILE A 173 37.30 6.47 28.56
C ILE A 173 35.82 6.78 28.35
N ARG A 174 35.07 5.86 27.74
CA ARG A 174 33.63 6.03 27.51
C ARG A 174 32.83 6.09 28.82
N TYR A 175 33.12 5.23 29.79
CA TYR A 175 32.43 5.24 31.08
C TYR A 175 32.91 6.37 32.00
N LEU A 176 34.11 6.91 31.79
CA LEU A 176 34.56 8.14 32.46
C LEU A 176 33.68 9.36 32.16
N GLN A 177 32.97 9.34 31.03
CA GLN A 177 32.05 10.41 30.62
C GLN A 177 30.68 10.33 31.29
N ARG A 178 30.35 9.20 31.93
CA ARG A 178 29.12 9.06 32.73
C ARG A 178 29.15 10.01 33.92
N ARG A 179 27.97 10.53 34.29
CA ARG A 179 27.82 11.37 35.49
C ARG A 179 27.80 10.55 36.78
N GLY A 180 27.28 9.31 36.72
CA GLY A 180 27.22 8.40 37.86
C GLY A 180 28.60 8.07 38.43
N ARG A 181 28.82 8.34 39.72
CA ARG A 181 30.14 8.19 40.38
C ARG A 181 30.68 6.77 40.28
N THR A 182 29.84 5.75 40.44
CA THR A 182 30.27 4.34 40.42
C THR A 182 30.83 3.93 39.07
N LEU A 183 30.09 4.19 37.99
CA LEU A 183 30.52 3.87 36.63
C LEU A 183 31.72 4.72 36.19
N LYS A 184 31.79 5.97 36.65
CA LYS A 184 32.94 6.83 36.40
C LYS A 184 34.21 6.32 37.06
N VAL A 185 34.14 5.85 38.31
CA VAL A 185 35.28 5.26 39.01
C VAL A 185 35.71 3.96 38.33
N LEU A 186 34.77 3.09 37.97
CA LEU A 186 35.08 1.84 37.28
C LEU A 186 35.72 2.09 35.90
N GLY A 187 35.19 3.05 35.13
CA GLY A 187 35.78 3.50 33.88
C GLY A 187 37.19 4.05 34.08
N GLY A 188 37.40 4.86 35.12
CA GLY A 188 38.72 5.38 35.48
C GLY A 188 39.73 4.30 35.85
N LEU A 189 39.31 3.31 36.64
CA LEU A 189 40.14 2.16 36.97
C LEU A 189 40.49 1.33 35.73
N CYS A 190 39.52 1.13 34.82
CA CYS A 190 39.73 0.43 33.56
C CYS A 190 40.72 1.18 32.65
N THR A 191 40.57 2.51 32.49
CA THR A 191 41.52 3.34 31.73
C THR A 191 42.91 3.32 32.38
N ALA A 192 43.00 3.46 33.70
CA ALA A 192 44.28 3.44 34.42
C ALA A 192 44.97 2.07 34.28
N ALA A 193 44.22 0.97 34.39
CA ALA A 193 44.74 -0.37 34.16
C ALA A 193 45.21 -0.54 32.71
N ALA A 194 44.42 -0.11 31.71
CA ALA A 194 44.79 -0.21 30.31
C ALA A 194 46.04 0.61 29.97
N VAL A 195 46.15 1.85 30.47
CA VAL A 195 47.35 2.69 30.32
C VAL A 195 48.53 2.06 31.04
N GLY A 196 48.35 1.58 32.27
CA GLY A 196 49.40 0.93 33.05
C GLY A 196 49.93 -0.34 32.38
N PHE A 197 49.05 -1.23 31.92
CA PHE A 197 49.44 -2.42 31.16
C PHE A 197 50.07 -2.07 29.82
N GLY A 198 49.50 -1.11 29.07
CA GLY A 198 50.06 -0.65 27.81
C GLY A 198 51.47 -0.09 27.98
N LEU A 199 51.69 0.80 28.95
CA LEU A 199 53.02 1.32 29.27
C LEU A 199 53.97 0.21 29.72
N PHE A 200 53.50 -0.69 30.57
CA PHE A 200 54.27 -1.86 30.99
C PHE A 200 54.74 -2.69 29.80
N PHE A 201 53.85 -3.05 28.87
CA PHE A 201 54.22 -3.84 27.69
C PHE A 201 55.19 -3.11 26.76
N ASN A 202 55.01 -1.80 26.57
CA ASN A 202 55.89 -1.00 25.72
C ASN A 202 57.30 -0.85 26.33
N VAL A 203 57.39 -0.56 27.63
CA VAL A 203 58.66 -0.50 28.35
C VAL A 203 59.31 -1.89 28.42
N PHE A 204 58.52 -2.93 28.69
CA PHE A 204 59.00 -4.30 28.72
C PHE A 204 59.60 -4.72 27.38
N ALA A 205 58.88 -4.51 26.27
CA ALA A 205 59.36 -4.86 24.94
C ALA A 205 60.66 -4.12 24.57
N SER A 206 60.70 -2.82 24.88
CA SER A 206 61.87 -1.95 24.67
C SER A 206 63.09 -2.42 25.49
N LEU A 207 62.92 -2.65 26.79
CA LEU A 207 63.99 -3.14 27.68
C LEU A 207 64.43 -4.57 27.33
N TRP A 208 63.49 -5.46 27.03
CA TRP A 208 63.78 -6.83 26.64
C TRP A 208 64.64 -6.87 25.37
N ARG A 209 64.32 -6.05 24.38
CA ARG A 209 65.14 -5.91 23.16
C ARG A 209 66.54 -5.42 23.51
N ALA A 210 66.66 -4.31 24.23
CA ALA A 210 67.96 -3.72 24.56
C ALA A 210 68.87 -4.71 25.32
N ARG A 211 68.30 -5.45 26.29
CA ARG A 211 69.01 -6.54 26.99
C ARG A 211 69.39 -7.70 26.07
N SER A 212 68.53 -8.05 25.11
CA SER A 212 68.80 -9.13 24.16
C SER A 212 69.92 -8.78 23.18
N VAL A 213 69.97 -7.51 22.72
CA VAL A 213 71.07 -6.99 21.89
C VAL A 213 72.38 -7.00 22.68
N GLU A 214 72.43 -6.45 23.90
CA GLU A 214 73.64 -6.52 24.73
C GLU A 214 74.11 -7.96 24.98
N ALA A 215 73.18 -8.90 25.19
CA ALA A 215 73.52 -10.30 25.39
C ALA A 215 74.11 -10.94 24.13
N LEU A 216 73.60 -10.58 22.95
CA LEU A 216 74.11 -11.04 21.66
C LEU A 216 75.50 -10.46 21.39
N GLU A 217 75.69 -9.15 21.57
CA GLU A 217 76.97 -8.46 21.43
C GLU A 217 78.03 -9.03 22.39
N ARG A 218 77.67 -9.28 23.66
CA ARG A 218 78.58 -9.94 24.61
C ARG A 218 78.94 -11.36 24.18
N ALA A 219 77.98 -12.14 23.67
CA ALA A 219 78.24 -13.49 23.17
C ALA A 219 79.15 -13.48 21.92
N GLU A 220 78.99 -12.49 21.05
CA GLU A 220 79.88 -12.26 19.90
C GLU A 220 81.28 -11.82 20.33
N ALA A 221 81.39 -10.91 21.31
CA ALA A 221 82.65 -10.46 21.87
C ALA A 221 83.43 -11.62 22.52
N LEU A 222 82.75 -12.47 23.30
CA LEU A 222 83.36 -13.68 23.88
C LEU A 222 83.82 -14.67 22.80
N ARG A 223 83.04 -14.85 21.72
CA ARG A 223 83.45 -15.67 20.58
C ARG A 223 84.63 -15.07 19.81
N ALA A 224 84.69 -13.74 19.69
CA ALA A 224 85.80 -13.03 19.05
C ALA A 224 87.09 -13.17 19.88
N MET A 225 86.98 -13.03 21.20
CA MET A 225 88.07 -13.26 22.17
C MET A 225 88.60 -14.69 22.07
N ALA A 226 87.70 -15.70 22.03
CA ALA A 226 88.09 -17.10 21.85
C ALA A 226 88.79 -17.38 20.51
N LYS A 227 88.59 -16.52 19.50
CA LYS A 227 89.25 -16.58 18.18
C LYS A 227 90.47 -15.66 18.07
N GLY A 228 90.93 -15.06 19.17
CA GLY A 228 92.12 -14.21 19.23
C GLY A 228 91.97 -12.84 18.54
N LYS A 229 90.75 -12.36 18.30
CA LYS A 229 90.50 -11.02 17.72
C LYS A 229 90.44 -9.96 18.81
N SER A 230 90.91 -8.75 18.49
CA SER A 230 90.72 -7.57 19.35
C SER A 230 89.24 -7.24 19.50
N PHE A 231 88.82 -6.90 20.71
CA PHE A 231 87.45 -6.49 21.02
C PHE A 231 87.47 -5.36 22.06
N ASP A 232 86.38 -4.59 22.13
CA ASP A 232 86.24 -3.50 23.09
C ASP A 232 85.88 -4.04 24.48
N ALA A 233 86.78 -3.84 25.45
CA ALA A 233 86.61 -4.31 26.83
C ALA A 233 85.40 -3.68 27.54
N GLU A 234 84.94 -2.51 27.07
CA GLU A 234 83.77 -1.79 27.59
C GLU A 234 82.47 -2.59 27.41
N ILE A 235 82.35 -3.36 26.32
CA ILE A 235 81.19 -4.23 26.01
C ILE A 235 81.06 -5.36 27.03
N LEU A 236 82.19 -5.89 27.51
CA LEU A 236 82.23 -6.94 28.53
C LEU A 236 81.93 -6.41 29.94
N ALA A 237 82.30 -5.15 30.22
CA ALA A 237 82.20 -4.53 31.54
C ALA A 237 80.85 -3.83 31.80
N GLY A 238 80.16 -3.36 30.76
CA GLY A 238 78.98 -2.52 30.94
C GLY A 238 77.75 -3.29 31.40
N GLN A 239 77.46 -3.33 32.71
CA GLN A 239 76.09 -3.45 33.18
C GLN A 239 75.49 -2.05 33.23
N SER A 240 74.81 -1.65 32.16
CA SER A 240 74.02 -0.43 32.11
C SER A 240 72.85 -0.52 33.10
N ASP A 241 72.60 0.57 33.82
CA ASP A 241 71.45 0.67 34.72
C ASP A 241 70.15 0.63 33.90
N VAL A 242 69.10 -0.01 34.41
CA VAL A 242 67.87 -0.33 33.65
C VAL A 242 67.22 0.92 33.06
N LEU A 243 67.25 2.04 33.78
CA LEU A 243 66.71 3.32 33.30
C LEU A 243 67.65 4.03 32.32
N SER A 244 68.96 3.88 32.47
CA SER A 244 69.94 4.46 31.53
C SER A 244 69.83 3.80 30.14
N LEU A 245 69.49 2.51 30.09
CA LEU A 245 69.31 1.74 28.85
C LEU A 245 68.18 2.27 27.95
N LEU A 246 67.16 2.91 28.53
CA LEU A 246 66.03 3.49 27.79
C LEU A 246 66.40 4.80 27.08
N PHE A 247 67.39 5.53 27.60
CA PHE A 247 67.77 6.86 27.12
C PHE A 247 69.22 6.91 26.61
N ASP A 248 69.91 5.77 26.54
CA ASP A 248 71.24 5.69 25.98
C ASP A 248 71.20 5.89 24.47
N THR A 249 71.92 6.91 24.01
CA THR A 249 72.10 7.25 22.59
C THR A 249 72.65 6.10 21.74
N ARG A 250 73.35 5.12 22.34
CA ARG A 250 73.83 3.91 21.65
C ARG A 250 72.68 2.99 21.19
N HIS A 251 71.50 3.13 21.79
CA HIS A 251 70.33 2.28 21.56
C HIS A 251 69.11 3.09 21.08
N GLY A 252 69.29 4.02 20.14
CA GLY A 252 68.20 4.87 19.63
C GLY A 252 66.97 4.11 19.12
N GLU A 253 67.15 2.88 18.62
CA GLU A 253 66.07 1.98 18.19
C GLU A 253 65.14 1.55 19.34
N THR A 254 65.65 1.46 20.57
CA THR A 254 64.91 1.13 21.80
C THR A 254 63.90 2.24 22.15
N PHE A 255 64.30 3.50 21.94
CA PHE A 255 63.42 4.66 22.10
C PHE A 255 62.37 4.77 21.00
N ILE A 256 62.73 4.43 19.75
CA ILE A 256 61.79 4.39 18.62
C ILE A 256 60.67 3.38 18.88
N LEU A 257 60.99 2.17 19.33
CA LEU A 257 59.99 1.16 19.68
C LEU A 257 59.02 1.63 20.77
N LEU A 258 59.55 2.23 21.84
CA LEU A 258 58.74 2.78 22.91
C LEU A 258 57.78 3.88 22.41
N THR A 259 58.29 4.77 21.56
CA THR A 259 57.51 5.89 21.00
C THR A 259 56.42 5.39 20.06
N LEU A 260 56.78 4.48 19.16
CA LEU A 260 55.86 3.92 18.17
C LEU A 260 54.71 3.16 18.85
N GLY A 261 55.02 2.35 19.86
CA GLY A 261 53.99 1.64 20.60
C GLY A 261 53.17 2.54 21.52
N LEU A 262 53.72 3.64 22.03
CA LEU A 262 52.90 4.66 22.69
C LEU A 262 51.92 5.34 21.72
N ILE A 263 52.34 5.61 20.48
CA ILE A 263 51.46 6.17 19.43
C ILE A 263 50.29 5.22 19.15
N VAL A 264 50.56 3.92 19.00
CA VAL A 264 49.48 2.94 18.77
C VAL A 264 48.58 2.78 19.98
N LEU A 265 49.13 2.76 21.19
CA LEU A 265 48.34 2.71 22.42
C LEU A 265 47.38 3.91 22.50
N ILE A 266 47.88 5.13 22.29
CA ILE A 266 47.07 6.36 22.30
C ILE A 266 46.04 6.32 21.16
N GLY A 267 46.45 5.94 19.95
CA GLY A 267 45.54 5.84 18.81
C GLY A 267 44.41 4.84 19.06
N ALA A 268 44.72 3.67 19.62
CA ALA A 268 43.74 2.66 19.98
C ALA A 268 42.82 3.11 21.13
N LEU A 269 43.34 3.84 22.13
CA LEU A 269 42.53 4.46 23.20
C LEU A 269 41.52 5.47 22.64
N VAL A 270 41.98 6.41 21.81
CA VAL A 270 41.11 7.41 21.16
C VAL A 270 40.07 6.73 20.27
N LYS A 271 40.49 5.72 19.52
CA LYS A 271 39.61 5.00 18.60
C LYS A 271 38.58 4.15 19.34
N GLY A 272 38.97 3.47 20.42
CA GLY A 272 38.05 2.74 21.28
C GLY A 272 36.99 3.66 21.92
N ALA A 273 37.36 4.90 22.27
CA ALA A 273 36.46 5.85 22.91
C ALA A 273 35.42 6.48 21.95
N THR A 274 35.79 6.72 20.69
CA THR A 274 34.98 7.52 19.74
C THR A 274 34.54 6.76 18.48
N GLY A 275 35.10 5.59 18.22
CA GLY A 275 35.00 4.92 16.92
C GLY A 275 33.75 4.07 16.69
N PHE A 276 32.98 3.74 17.73
CA PHE A 276 31.91 2.73 17.65
C PHE A 276 30.49 3.29 17.84
N ASP A 277 30.30 4.28 18.71
CA ASP A 277 29.01 4.96 18.93
C ASP A 277 29.28 6.25 19.73
N ASP A 278 28.22 6.94 20.16
CA ASP A 278 28.34 8.19 20.92
C ASP A 278 29.28 8.06 22.14
N PRO A 279 30.14 9.06 22.44
CA PRO A 279 31.07 9.01 23.56
C PRO A 279 30.40 8.73 24.93
N VAL A 280 29.12 9.06 25.09
CA VAL A 280 28.34 8.67 26.27
C VAL A 280 27.66 7.31 25.98
N PRO A 281 27.91 6.27 26.80
CA PRO A 281 27.26 4.97 26.63
C PRO A 281 25.73 5.09 26.65
N ASP A 282 25.04 4.25 25.86
CA ASP A 282 23.57 4.18 25.67
C ASP A 282 22.90 5.35 24.93
N HIS A 283 23.53 6.52 24.80
CA HIS A 283 22.92 7.69 24.14
C HIS A 283 22.53 7.40 22.68
N GLY A 284 23.43 6.76 21.92
CA GLY A 284 23.17 6.38 20.53
C GLY A 284 22.05 5.35 20.39
N ALA A 285 22.02 4.35 21.28
CA ALA A 285 21.00 3.31 21.26
C ALA A 285 19.59 3.87 21.57
N LEU A 286 19.48 4.73 22.59
CA LEU A 286 18.23 5.39 22.95
C LEU A 286 17.76 6.38 21.87
N THR A 287 18.68 7.10 21.25
CA THR A 287 18.35 7.99 20.13
C THR A 287 17.77 7.20 18.96
N ARG A 288 18.41 6.10 18.55
CA ARG A 288 17.91 5.23 17.48
C ARG A 288 16.58 4.54 17.84
N ALA A 289 16.37 4.23 19.12
CA ALA A 289 15.10 3.68 19.58
C ALA A 289 13.98 4.72 19.48
N ALA A 290 14.21 5.94 19.96
CA ALA A 290 13.25 7.03 19.86
C ALA A 290 12.94 7.41 18.39
N GLU A 291 13.97 7.50 17.54
CA GLU A 291 13.80 7.76 16.09
C GLU A 291 12.97 6.64 15.43
N ARG A 292 13.26 5.37 15.74
CA ARG A 292 12.48 4.24 15.19
C ARG A 292 11.01 4.29 15.59
N GLU A 293 10.70 4.50 16.87
CA GLU A 293 9.30 4.55 17.32
C GLU A 293 8.57 5.78 16.77
N GLN A 294 9.28 6.89 16.52
CA GLN A 294 8.72 8.06 15.83
C GLN A 294 8.42 7.77 14.36
N ASP A 295 9.33 7.09 13.66
CA ASP A 295 9.13 6.68 12.27
C ASP A 295 7.98 5.66 12.18
N GLU A 296 7.94 4.65 13.05
CA GLU A 296 6.85 3.67 13.12
C GLU A 296 5.49 4.34 13.41
N PHE A 297 5.48 5.38 14.24
CA PHE A 297 4.27 6.16 14.49
C PHE A 297 3.83 6.95 13.25
N ALA A 298 4.77 7.57 12.53
CA ALA A 298 4.49 8.30 11.31
C ALA A 298 3.94 7.38 10.21
N ASP A 299 4.56 6.22 10.01
CA ASP A 299 4.13 5.19 9.06
C ASP A 299 2.71 4.69 9.42
N ALA A 300 2.46 4.38 10.69
CA ALA A 300 1.14 3.94 11.15
C ALA A 300 0.05 5.02 10.92
N HIS A 301 0.42 6.30 10.98
CA HIS A 301 -0.48 7.42 10.72
C HIS A 301 -0.82 7.55 9.23
N GLU A 302 0.16 7.40 8.33
CA GLU A 302 -0.06 7.38 6.88
C GLU A 302 -0.94 6.18 6.47
N ASP A 303 -0.58 4.98 6.92
CA ASP A 303 -1.35 3.75 6.68
C ASP A 303 -2.80 3.86 7.16
N ALA A 304 -3.03 4.53 8.30
CA ALA A 304 -4.36 4.74 8.85
C ALA A 304 -5.22 5.65 7.97
N ILE A 305 -4.64 6.69 7.36
CA ILE A 305 -5.35 7.60 6.47
C ILE A 305 -5.69 6.89 5.16
N ASP A 306 -4.73 6.16 4.58
CA ASP A 306 -4.93 5.42 3.33
C ASP A 306 -5.99 4.33 3.47
N ALA A 307 -6.04 3.66 4.63
CA ALA A 307 -7.06 2.65 4.90
C ALA A 307 -8.49 3.21 4.83
N LEU A 308 -8.72 4.50 5.09
CA LEU A 308 -10.07 5.09 5.05
C LEU A 308 -10.66 5.16 3.63
N ASP A 309 -9.83 5.02 2.59
CA ASP A 309 -10.29 5.10 1.19
C ASP A 309 -10.98 3.82 0.73
N GLU A 310 -10.67 2.67 1.36
CA GLU A 310 -11.18 1.36 0.97
C GLU A 310 -12.72 1.27 1.05
N PRO A 311 -13.39 1.65 2.17
CA PRO A 311 -14.85 1.59 2.26
C PRO A 311 -15.56 2.48 1.24
N VAL A 312 -15.03 3.69 0.99
CA VAL A 312 -15.61 4.66 0.05
C VAL A 312 -15.47 4.14 -1.38
N THR A 313 -14.28 3.67 -1.75
CA THR A 313 -14.01 3.13 -3.08
C THR A 313 -14.84 1.88 -3.36
N ALA A 314 -14.95 0.98 -2.39
CA ALA A 314 -15.78 -0.22 -2.52
C ALA A 314 -17.27 0.11 -2.69
N ALA A 315 -17.79 1.08 -1.93
CA ALA A 315 -19.18 1.51 -2.05
C ALA A 315 -19.46 2.20 -3.38
N ARG A 316 -18.57 3.09 -3.82
CA ARG A 316 -18.64 3.75 -5.13
C ARG A 316 -18.68 2.72 -6.26
N GLY A 317 -17.79 1.71 -6.23
CA GLY A 317 -17.78 0.65 -7.24
C GLY A 317 -19.09 -0.13 -7.32
N ARG A 318 -19.71 -0.45 -6.17
CA ARG A 318 -21.02 -1.12 -6.15
C ARG A 318 -22.15 -0.25 -6.69
N ILE A 319 -22.17 1.03 -6.31
CA ILE A 319 -23.17 2.00 -6.79
C ILE A 319 -23.04 2.21 -8.30
N GLU A 320 -21.82 2.36 -8.82
CA GLU A 320 -21.57 2.52 -10.27
C GLU A 320 -21.95 1.25 -11.06
N ALA A 321 -21.69 0.06 -10.51
CA ALA A 321 -22.12 -1.20 -11.10
C ALA A 321 -23.64 -1.30 -11.19
N LEU A 322 -24.36 -0.96 -10.10
CA LEU A 322 -25.81 -0.92 -10.06
C LEU A 322 -26.38 0.04 -11.11
N LEU A 323 -25.85 1.26 -11.21
CA LEU A 323 -26.29 2.23 -12.23
C LEU A 323 -26.06 1.71 -13.66
N THR A 324 -24.96 1.00 -13.88
CA THR A 324 -24.63 0.43 -15.19
C THR A 324 -25.59 -0.69 -15.57
N GLU A 325 -25.90 -1.60 -14.63
CA GLU A 325 -26.89 -2.66 -14.81
C GLU A 325 -28.27 -2.08 -15.12
N ARG A 326 -28.74 -1.10 -14.35
CA ARG A 326 -30.07 -0.47 -14.54
C ARG A 326 -30.16 0.28 -15.88
N ARG A 327 -29.10 0.97 -16.30
CA ARG A 327 -29.02 1.61 -17.63
C ARG A 327 -29.12 0.59 -18.76
N ALA A 328 -28.39 -0.52 -18.65
CA ALA A 328 -28.41 -1.58 -19.67
C ALA A 328 -29.81 -2.19 -19.79
N ALA A 329 -30.44 -2.52 -18.65
CA ALA A 329 -31.77 -3.10 -18.61
C ALA A 329 -32.86 -2.15 -19.19
N LEU A 330 -32.77 -0.85 -18.90
CA LEU A 330 -33.67 0.15 -19.48
C LEU A 330 -33.44 0.33 -21.00
N SER A 331 -32.18 0.33 -21.44
CA SER A 331 -31.84 0.41 -22.86
C SER A 331 -32.41 -0.78 -23.63
N GLU A 332 -32.32 -1.99 -23.07
CA GLU A 332 -32.91 -3.19 -23.68
C GLU A 332 -34.44 -3.07 -23.78
N MET A 333 -35.11 -2.58 -22.72
CA MET A 333 -36.56 -2.36 -22.78
C MET A 333 -36.97 -1.29 -23.79
N ARG A 334 -36.17 -0.23 -23.96
CA ARG A 334 -36.42 0.78 -25.00
C ARG A 334 -36.40 0.17 -26.40
N THR A 335 -35.40 -0.65 -26.70
CA THR A 335 -35.34 -1.37 -27.99
C THR A 335 -36.59 -2.26 -28.20
N ARG A 336 -37.01 -2.99 -27.15
CA ARG A 336 -38.22 -3.83 -27.23
C ARG A 336 -39.49 -3.00 -27.42
N TYR A 337 -39.56 -1.80 -26.84
CA TYR A 337 -40.68 -0.87 -27.01
C TYR A 337 -40.74 -0.37 -28.46
N ASP A 338 -39.61 0.08 -29.02
CA ASP A 338 -39.55 0.58 -30.40
C ASP A 338 -39.90 -0.53 -31.41
N ASP A 339 -39.41 -1.75 -31.20
CA ASP A 339 -39.78 -2.93 -32.00
C ASP A 339 -41.27 -3.26 -31.92
N ALA A 340 -41.85 -3.11 -30.72
CA ALA A 340 -43.27 -3.35 -30.49
C ALA A 340 -44.14 -2.27 -31.14
N GLU A 341 -43.72 -1.01 -31.13
CA GLU A 341 -44.40 0.10 -31.80
C GLU A 341 -44.56 -0.18 -33.30
N VAL A 342 -43.48 -0.61 -33.98
CA VAL A 342 -43.54 -1.00 -35.40
C VAL A 342 -44.51 -2.16 -35.64
N LYS A 343 -44.50 -3.19 -34.78
CA LYS A 343 -45.40 -4.35 -34.90
C LYS A 343 -46.86 -3.98 -34.65
N LEU A 344 -47.12 -3.16 -33.62
CA LEU A 344 -48.47 -2.71 -33.28
C LEU A 344 -49.04 -1.83 -34.39
N HIS A 345 -48.26 -0.94 -34.98
CA HIS A 345 -48.68 -0.18 -36.17
C HIS A 345 -49.03 -1.09 -37.35
N ALA A 346 -48.26 -2.15 -37.60
CA ALA A 346 -48.58 -3.12 -38.65
C ALA A 346 -49.88 -3.89 -38.35
N LEU A 347 -50.13 -4.24 -37.09
CA LEU A 347 -51.38 -4.88 -36.66
C LEU A 347 -52.59 -3.93 -36.77
N ASP A 348 -52.43 -2.68 -36.38
CA ASP A 348 -53.49 -1.65 -36.45
C ASP A 348 -53.88 -1.39 -37.91
N ASN A 349 -52.91 -1.30 -38.84
CA ASN A 349 -53.19 -1.21 -40.28
C ASN A 349 -53.98 -2.42 -40.79
N ARG A 350 -53.62 -3.64 -40.35
CA ARG A 350 -54.35 -4.86 -40.74
C ARG A 350 -55.77 -4.90 -40.18
N LEU A 351 -55.98 -4.38 -38.97
CA LEU A 351 -57.31 -4.24 -38.38
C LEU A 351 -58.18 -3.25 -39.19
N ASP A 352 -57.60 -2.14 -39.65
CA ASP A 352 -58.26 -1.17 -40.52
C ASP A 352 -58.60 -1.76 -41.90
N ASP A 353 -57.67 -2.53 -42.48
CA ASP A 353 -57.89 -3.26 -43.74
C ASP A 353 -59.03 -4.27 -43.62
N LEU A 354 -59.10 -5.03 -42.51
CA LEU A 354 -60.22 -5.95 -42.23
C LEU A 354 -61.54 -5.20 -42.07
N ALA A 355 -61.55 -4.07 -41.36
CA ALA A 355 -62.73 -3.23 -41.22
C ALA A 355 -63.19 -2.65 -42.57
N GLY A 356 -62.25 -2.29 -43.47
CA GLY A 356 -62.53 -1.86 -44.83
C GLY A 356 -63.06 -3.00 -45.72
N ALA A 357 -62.46 -4.19 -45.62
CA ALA A 357 -62.89 -5.39 -46.34
C ALA A 357 -64.31 -5.82 -45.94
N GLN A 358 -64.65 -5.77 -44.64
CA GLN A 358 -66.02 -6.02 -44.19
C GLN A 358 -67.02 -5.09 -44.86
N ALA A 359 -66.76 -3.78 -44.82
CA ALA A 359 -67.64 -2.78 -45.43
C ALA A 359 -67.78 -3.02 -46.94
N MET A 360 -66.67 -3.29 -47.64
CA MET A 360 -66.67 -3.57 -49.09
C MET A 360 -67.45 -4.85 -49.44
N LEU A 361 -67.29 -5.93 -48.67
CA LEU A 361 -67.98 -7.20 -48.91
C LEU A 361 -69.48 -7.08 -48.67
N ILE A 362 -69.89 -6.38 -47.61
CA ILE A 362 -71.30 -6.08 -47.31
C ILE A 362 -71.90 -5.20 -48.43
N GLU A 363 -71.19 -4.16 -48.85
CA GLU A 363 -71.65 -3.28 -49.94
C GLU A 363 -71.80 -4.05 -51.26
N THR A 364 -70.81 -4.87 -51.61
CA THR A 364 -70.85 -5.72 -52.81
C THR A 364 -72.02 -6.70 -52.75
N TYR A 365 -72.30 -7.27 -51.57
CA TYR A 365 -73.49 -8.11 -51.36
C TYR A 365 -74.78 -7.32 -51.60
N ARG A 366 -74.92 -6.13 -50.99
CA ARG A 366 -76.10 -5.27 -51.13
C ARG A 366 -76.34 -4.86 -52.57
N ILE A 367 -75.34 -4.35 -53.27
CA ILE A 367 -75.43 -3.95 -54.69
C ILE A 367 -75.87 -5.12 -55.56
N ALA A 368 -75.23 -6.29 -55.40
CA ALA A 368 -75.55 -7.47 -56.18
C ALA A 368 -76.95 -8.05 -55.86
N ASN A 369 -77.42 -7.87 -54.63
CA ASN A 369 -78.76 -8.26 -54.19
C ASN A 369 -79.81 -7.31 -54.79
N MET A 370 -79.62 -5.99 -54.67
CA MET A 370 -80.50 -4.97 -55.26
C MET A 370 -80.64 -5.13 -56.78
N ALA A 371 -79.54 -5.40 -57.49
CA ALA A 371 -79.56 -5.60 -58.94
C ALA A 371 -80.36 -6.84 -59.40
N ALA A 372 -80.57 -7.83 -58.52
CA ALA A 372 -81.28 -9.07 -58.85
C ALA A 372 -82.73 -9.10 -58.34
N ARG A 373 -83.16 -8.09 -57.58
CA ARG A 373 -84.50 -7.99 -56.98
C ARG A 373 -85.58 -7.52 -57.94
N LYS A 374 -86.81 -7.96 -57.66
CA LYS A 374 -88.04 -7.44 -58.28
C LYS A 374 -88.90 -6.62 -57.30
N SER A 375 -88.62 -6.69 -56.00
CA SER A 375 -89.26 -5.91 -54.94
C SER A 375 -88.31 -4.82 -54.43
N PRO A 376 -88.81 -3.76 -53.77
CA PRO A 376 -87.96 -2.75 -53.16
C PRO A 376 -86.94 -3.36 -52.17
N PRO A 377 -85.71 -2.80 -52.09
CA PRO A 377 -84.72 -3.23 -51.10
C PRO A 377 -85.05 -2.65 -49.71
N PRO A 378 -84.69 -3.36 -48.61
CA PRO A 378 -84.88 -2.85 -47.26
C PRO A 378 -84.10 -1.55 -47.03
N ALA A 379 -84.68 -0.65 -46.24
CA ALA A 379 -84.11 0.67 -45.96
C ALA A 379 -82.68 0.62 -45.37
N ALA A 380 -82.36 -0.45 -44.62
CA ALA A 380 -81.02 -0.68 -44.05
C ALA A 380 -79.90 -0.81 -45.10
N PHE A 381 -80.23 -1.15 -46.36
CA PHE A 381 -79.24 -1.22 -47.44
C PHE A 381 -78.76 0.17 -47.88
N MET A 382 -79.52 1.23 -47.60
CA MET A 382 -79.17 2.61 -47.96
C MET A 382 -78.27 3.29 -46.92
N ALA A 383 -78.09 2.67 -45.75
CA ALA A 383 -77.15 3.15 -44.73
C ALA A 383 -75.75 2.58 -44.99
N PRO A 384 -74.67 3.31 -44.68
CA PRO A 384 -73.30 2.79 -44.77
C PRO A 384 -73.14 1.47 -44.00
N PRO A 385 -72.38 0.49 -44.53
CA PRO A 385 -72.09 -0.75 -43.82
C PRO A 385 -71.46 -0.47 -42.45
N ALA A 386 -71.91 -1.18 -41.42
CA ALA A 386 -71.31 -1.08 -40.09
C ALA A 386 -69.85 -1.54 -40.12
N ARG A 387 -68.96 -0.72 -39.55
CA ARG A 387 -67.54 -1.03 -39.40
C ARG A 387 -67.24 -1.36 -37.93
N PRO A 388 -66.34 -2.32 -37.66
CA PRO A 388 -65.82 -2.54 -36.31
C PRO A 388 -65.18 -1.26 -35.75
N ALA A 389 -65.36 -1.00 -34.45
CA ALA A 389 -64.70 0.12 -33.79
C ALA A 389 -63.18 -0.09 -33.72
N PRO A 390 -62.38 0.99 -33.86
CA PRO A 390 -60.94 0.92 -33.69
C PRO A 390 -60.59 0.54 -32.24
N PRO A 391 -59.53 -0.25 -32.01
CA PRO A 391 -59.09 -0.58 -30.67
C PRO A 391 -58.49 0.65 -29.95
N PRO A 392 -58.50 0.68 -28.60
CA PRO A 392 -57.81 1.71 -27.82
C PRO A 392 -56.29 1.62 -28.00
N ASP A 393 -55.54 2.68 -27.73
CA ASP A 393 -54.07 2.67 -27.82
C ASP A 393 -53.45 1.58 -26.92
N ALA A 394 -52.72 0.63 -27.54
CA ALA A 394 -52.04 -0.48 -26.85
C ALA A 394 -50.82 -0.02 -26.04
N LEU A 395 -50.21 1.11 -26.41
CA LEU A 395 -48.95 1.56 -25.82
C LEU A 395 -49.13 2.55 -24.69
N MET A 396 -50.29 3.20 -24.56
CA MET A 396 -50.55 4.23 -23.54
C MET A 396 -50.05 3.85 -22.13
N ARG A 397 -50.33 2.63 -21.65
CA ARG A 397 -49.87 2.17 -20.33
C ARG A 397 -48.37 1.86 -20.29
N ALA A 398 -47.86 1.17 -21.30
CA ALA A 398 -46.43 0.87 -21.41
C ALA A 398 -45.58 2.15 -21.53
N GLY A 399 -46.07 3.18 -22.23
CA GLY A 399 -45.46 4.49 -22.37
C GLY A 399 -45.40 5.24 -21.04
N ALA A 400 -46.48 5.21 -20.25
CA ALA A 400 -46.46 5.78 -18.89
C ALA A 400 -45.43 5.08 -17.99
N LEU A 401 -45.38 3.74 -18.01
CA LEU A 401 -44.40 2.95 -17.26
C LEU A 401 -42.96 3.18 -17.73
N ARG A 402 -42.74 3.42 -19.04
CA ARG A 402 -41.44 3.81 -19.59
C ARG A 402 -40.99 5.14 -19.01
N THR A 403 -41.84 6.16 -19.03
CA THR A 403 -41.51 7.49 -18.46
C THR A 403 -41.21 7.39 -16.97
N GLU A 404 -41.96 6.56 -16.23
CA GLU A 404 -41.72 6.30 -14.82
C GLU A 404 -40.35 5.63 -14.59
N ALA A 405 -40.00 4.59 -15.36
CA ALA A 405 -38.71 3.92 -15.26
C ALA A 405 -37.52 4.85 -15.60
N GLU A 406 -37.68 5.73 -16.59
CA GLU A 406 -36.70 6.76 -16.93
C GLU A 406 -36.51 7.78 -15.79
N ALA A 407 -37.61 8.22 -15.18
CA ALA A 407 -37.57 9.13 -14.03
C ALA A 407 -36.93 8.46 -12.81
N GLN A 408 -37.22 7.18 -12.55
CA GLN A 408 -36.60 6.41 -11.47
C GLN A 408 -35.09 6.27 -11.67
N LEU A 409 -34.61 5.98 -12.89
CA LEU A 409 -33.18 5.91 -13.17
C LEU A 409 -32.48 7.26 -12.97
N ALA A 410 -33.13 8.36 -13.37
CA ALA A 410 -32.61 9.70 -13.13
C ALA A 410 -32.53 10.04 -11.63
N ALA A 411 -33.56 9.67 -10.85
CA ALA A 411 -33.57 9.81 -9.40
C ALA A 411 -32.48 8.96 -8.73
N LEU A 412 -32.30 7.72 -9.19
CA LEU A 412 -31.25 6.81 -8.72
C LEU A 412 -29.85 7.38 -8.97
N ALA A 413 -29.61 7.95 -10.16
CA ALA A 413 -28.34 8.60 -10.49
C ALA A 413 -28.08 9.85 -9.63
N ALA A 414 -29.11 10.64 -9.36
CA ALA A 414 -29.02 11.80 -8.46
C ALA A 414 -28.74 11.37 -7.01
N ALA A 415 -29.39 10.31 -6.53
CA ALA A 415 -29.15 9.74 -5.21
C ALA A 415 -27.72 9.19 -5.09
N ALA A 416 -27.24 8.44 -6.10
CA ALA A 416 -25.87 7.94 -6.15
C ALA A 416 -24.83 9.06 -5.99
N LYS A 417 -25.00 10.15 -6.74
CA LYS A 417 -24.10 11.31 -6.66
C LYS A 417 -24.08 11.90 -5.26
N ARG A 418 -25.26 12.16 -4.67
CA ARG A 418 -25.37 12.73 -3.32
C ARG A 418 -24.76 11.82 -2.26
N GLU A 419 -25.02 10.52 -2.32
CA GLU A 419 -24.51 9.57 -1.34
C GLU A 419 -23.00 9.38 -1.46
N ILE A 420 -22.44 9.36 -2.67
CA ILE A 420 -20.98 9.31 -2.86
C ILE A 420 -20.32 10.58 -2.32
N GLU A 421 -20.87 11.77 -2.61
CA GLU A 421 -20.37 13.03 -2.05
C GLU A 421 -20.44 13.02 -0.51
N ALA A 422 -21.55 12.55 0.07
CA ALA A 422 -21.70 12.43 1.52
C ALA A 422 -20.69 11.45 2.15
N LEU A 423 -20.37 10.34 1.47
CA LEU A 423 -19.35 9.39 1.94
C LEU A 423 -17.94 10.00 1.93
N ILE A 424 -17.61 10.81 0.93
CA ILE A 424 -16.32 11.52 0.88
C ILE A 424 -16.20 12.48 2.06
N VAL A 425 -17.25 13.28 2.32
CA VAL A 425 -17.29 14.20 3.46
C VAL A 425 -17.20 13.44 4.79
N GLU A 426 -17.87 12.30 4.93
CA GLU A 426 -17.78 11.49 6.15
C GLU A 426 -16.37 10.92 6.35
N ARG A 427 -15.69 10.50 5.28
CA ARG A 427 -14.29 10.03 5.31
C ARG A 427 -13.33 11.15 5.70
N GLU A 428 -13.48 12.34 5.14
CA GLU A 428 -12.69 13.53 5.53
C GLU A 428 -12.91 13.88 7.01
N ALA A 429 -14.16 13.82 7.48
CA ALA A 429 -14.46 14.06 8.89
C ALA A 429 -13.85 12.99 9.82
N VAL A 430 -13.75 11.73 9.38
CA VAL A 430 -13.04 10.67 10.12
C VAL A 430 -11.54 10.97 10.16
N GLU A 431 -10.95 11.35 9.03
CA GLU A 431 -9.53 11.72 8.95
C GLU A 431 -9.18 12.87 9.90
N GLU A 432 -9.99 13.94 9.92
CA GLU A 432 -9.80 15.06 10.84
C GLU A 432 -9.87 14.62 12.31
N ARG A 433 -10.81 13.74 12.66
CA ARG A 433 -10.91 13.19 14.02
C ARG A 433 -9.71 12.31 14.38
N LEU A 434 -9.16 11.55 13.44
CA LEU A 434 -7.96 10.75 13.67
C LEU A 434 -6.74 11.64 13.91
N ARG A 435 -6.53 12.65 13.05
CA ARG A 435 -5.47 13.66 13.20
C ARG A 435 -5.57 14.39 14.54
N GLY A 436 -6.77 14.81 14.91
CA GLY A 436 -7.03 15.50 16.18
C GLY A 436 -6.92 14.61 17.42
N SER A 437 -6.92 13.28 17.30
CA SER A 437 -6.79 12.37 18.46
C SER A 437 -5.35 12.06 18.87
N VAL A 438 -4.41 12.45 18.01
CA VAL A 438 -2.97 12.27 18.17
C VAL A 438 -2.31 13.52 18.77
N ALA A 439 -2.88 14.71 18.51
CA ALA A 439 -2.49 15.97 19.14
C ALA A 439 -3.02 16.06 20.57
#